data_AF-A0A9P7VHU9-F1
#
_entry.id   AF-A0A9P7VHU9-F1
#
_cell.length_a   1.000
_cell.length_b   1.000
_cell.length_c   1.000
_cell.angle_alpha   90.00
_cell.angle_beta   90.00
_cell.angle_gamma   90.00
#
_symmetry.space_group_name_H-M   'P 1'
#
loop_
_entity.id
_entity.type
_entity.pdbx_description
1 polymer ?
#
loop_
_entity_poly.entity_id
_entity_poly.type
_entity_poly.pdbx_seq_one_letter_code
_entity_poly.pdbx_strand_id
1 'polypeptide(L)'
;MSELNFDQSGFTSIGFMTLYLMYNHYINPSFPIVDSLDLQQVRATSSRLFPADYKFTAIMSYALPNRTSIQSTPNLQAHLATLEVDGIAIVGTSNGHIYHFRAFIYNRALDCSVSFDCNPTYEALDPDRARVAVDFKTYLWAKSQNTSPGQIPPSTGAFEVKLQTSTKVWKICNVVFNTLKRDQYRFNGGMGCRHWCAIILGDLEVYGYVPRGTTVQFEAWEQAKCREVGVAAFIHPRVEGAFYN
;
A
#
# COMPACT_ATOMS: atom_id res chain seq x y z
N MET A 1 38.70 -28.37 -29.34
CA MET A 1 39.64 -27.24 -29.20
C MET A 1 38.93 -25.97 -29.65
N SER A 2 38.48 -25.18 -28.68
CA SER A 2 38.26 -23.72 -28.75
C SER A 2 37.67 -23.34 -27.40
N GLU A 3 38.43 -22.53 -26.67
CA GLU A 3 38.42 -22.38 -25.21
C GLU A 3 37.31 -21.49 -24.69
N LEU A 4 36.84 -21.85 -23.49
CA LEU A 4 36.00 -21.06 -22.60
C LEU A 4 36.86 -19.98 -21.94
N ASN A 5 36.45 -18.72 -22.05
CA ASN A 5 36.92 -17.63 -21.18
C ASN A 5 35.70 -17.04 -20.45
N PHE A 6 35.54 -17.43 -19.19
CA PHE A 6 34.68 -16.73 -18.24
C PHE A 6 35.58 -16.15 -17.15
N ASP A 7 35.66 -14.82 -17.15
CA ASP A 7 36.43 -14.05 -16.19
C ASP A 7 35.70 -13.99 -14.84
N GLN A 8 36.45 -14.24 -13.77
CA GLN A 8 36.04 -14.19 -12.37
C GLN A 8 36.72 -12.98 -11.72
N SER A 9 35.93 -12.05 -11.19
CA SER A 9 36.25 -11.25 -9.99
C SER A 9 35.16 -10.17 -9.84
N GLY A 10 34.66 -9.78 -8.68
CA GLY A 10 34.87 -10.19 -7.31
C GLY A 10 33.94 -9.28 -6.49
N PHE A 11 33.11 -9.84 -5.61
CA PHE A 11 32.34 -9.05 -4.65
C PHE A 11 32.71 -9.51 -3.24
N THR A 12 33.47 -8.65 -2.57
CA THR A 12 33.83 -8.77 -1.16
C THR A 12 32.63 -8.47 -0.27
N SER A 13 32.37 -9.40 0.64
CA SER A 13 31.38 -9.36 1.71
C SER A 13 31.87 -8.48 2.87
N ILE A 14 31.09 -7.48 3.26
CA ILE A 14 31.07 -6.79 4.58
C ILE A 14 29.67 -6.16 4.66
N GLY A 15 28.82 -6.23 5.69
CA GLY A 15 28.79 -6.86 7.00
C GLY A 15 27.37 -6.65 7.56
N PHE A 16 26.81 -7.66 8.21
CA PHE A 16 25.48 -7.64 8.85
C PHE A 16 25.58 -7.23 10.33
N MET A 17 24.42 -6.83 10.87
CA MET A 17 24.08 -6.52 12.26
C MET A 17 24.34 -5.09 12.74
N THR A 18 23.28 -4.40 13.18
CA THR A 18 23.04 -4.15 14.62
C THR A 18 21.70 -3.45 14.90
N LEU A 19 20.95 -4.07 15.82
CA LEU A 19 19.94 -3.60 16.79
C LEU A 19 18.62 -2.92 16.35
N TYR A 20 17.60 -3.77 16.34
CA TYR A 20 16.28 -3.55 16.95
C TYR A 20 16.41 -3.22 18.45
N LEU A 21 15.64 -2.24 18.95
CA LEU A 21 14.99 -2.16 20.28
C LEU A 21 14.68 -0.70 20.61
N MET A 22 13.40 -0.35 20.74
CA MET A 22 12.86 0.30 21.94
C MET A 22 11.33 0.46 21.81
N TYR A 23 10.63 -0.18 22.73
CA TYR A 23 9.19 -0.09 22.93
C TYR A 23 8.91 0.17 24.42
N ASN A 24 7.89 0.99 24.67
CA ASN A 24 7.21 1.27 25.94
C ASN A 24 7.89 2.18 26.97
N HIS A 25 7.28 3.33 27.28
CA HIS A 25 6.43 3.51 28.47
C HIS A 25 5.88 4.95 28.62
N TYR A 26 4.82 5.07 29.44
CA TYR A 26 4.17 6.24 30.07
C TYR A 26 2.87 6.73 29.42
N ILE A 27 1.69 6.31 29.89
CA ILE A 27 0.94 6.62 31.15
C ILE A 27 0.05 7.86 30.98
N ASN A 28 -1.26 7.57 31.10
CA ASN A 28 -2.39 8.47 31.30
C ASN A 28 -2.57 8.73 32.80
N PRO A 29 -2.95 9.94 33.25
CA PRO A 29 -4.13 10.00 34.11
C PRO A 29 -5.03 11.25 33.94
N SER A 30 -6.33 10.98 33.89
CA SER A 30 -7.40 11.52 34.77
C SER A 30 -7.67 13.04 34.93
N PHE A 31 -8.86 13.45 34.43
CA PHE A 31 -9.95 14.32 34.94
C PHE A 31 -9.75 15.32 36.13
N PRO A 32 -10.47 16.47 36.13
CA PRO A 32 -11.84 16.57 36.71
C PRO A 32 -12.85 17.34 35.80
N ILE A 33 -14.10 16.91 35.63
CA ILE A 33 -15.34 17.25 36.39
C ILE A 33 -15.45 18.73 36.79
N VAL A 34 -16.38 19.45 36.15
CA VAL A 34 -17.02 20.67 36.69
C VAL A 34 -18.52 20.57 36.45
N ASP A 35 -19.26 20.81 37.53
CA ASP A 35 -20.70 20.76 37.68
C ASP A 35 -21.45 21.91 36.99
N SER A 36 -22.69 21.56 36.61
CA SER A 36 -23.93 22.36 36.57
C SER A 36 -23.85 23.88 36.37
N LEU A 37 -24.43 24.36 35.27
CA LEU A 37 -25.21 25.60 35.30
C LEU A 37 -26.46 25.46 34.44
N ASP A 38 -27.57 25.48 35.16
CA ASP A 38 -28.95 25.54 34.74
C ASP A 38 -29.22 26.87 34.01
N LEU A 39 -29.66 26.79 32.76
CA LEU A 39 -30.23 27.92 32.01
C LEU A 39 -31.42 27.42 31.19
N GLN A 40 -32.47 26.98 31.88
CA GLN A 40 -33.81 27.10 31.34
C GLN A 40 -34.27 28.56 31.42
N GLN A 41 -34.54 29.17 30.26
CA GLN A 41 -35.68 30.05 29.95
C GLN A 41 -35.29 31.11 28.92
N VAL A 42 -35.54 30.86 27.63
CA VAL A 42 -36.15 31.86 26.74
C VAL A 42 -36.98 31.14 25.66
N ARG A 43 -38.30 31.20 25.86
CA ARG A 43 -39.38 31.40 24.87
C ARG A 43 -39.56 30.40 23.74
N ALA A 44 -40.62 29.62 23.92
CA ALA A 44 -41.54 29.19 22.88
C ALA A 44 -42.07 30.38 22.05
N THR A 45 -41.91 30.30 20.73
CA THR A 45 -42.95 30.58 19.70
C THR A 45 -42.31 30.47 18.32
N SER A 46 -42.46 29.32 17.65
CA SER A 46 -42.67 29.19 16.20
C SER A 46 -42.59 27.71 15.79
N SER A 47 -43.59 26.91 16.21
CA SER A 47 -43.74 25.53 15.76
C SER A 47 -44.62 25.50 14.51
N ARG A 48 -44.03 25.81 13.35
CA ARG A 48 -44.58 25.45 12.04
C ARG A 48 -43.48 24.94 11.10
N LEU A 49 -43.47 23.63 10.94
CA LEU A 49 -43.13 22.89 9.71
C LEU A 49 -41.70 23.00 9.15
N PHE A 50 -40.68 22.71 9.95
CA PHE A 50 -39.44 22.10 9.45
C PHE A 50 -38.88 21.13 10.51
N PRO A 51 -38.56 19.86 10.19
CA PRO A 51 -37.85 18.99 11.12
C PRO A 51 -36.48 19.62 11.43
N ALA A 52 -36.28 20.02 12.69
CA ALA A 52 -35.21 20.91 13.13
C ALA A 52 -33.82 20.25 13.26
N ASP A 53 -33.62 19.00 12.83
CA ASP A 53 -32.37 18.27 13.12
C ASP A 53 -31.77 17.54 11.91
N TYR A 54 -31.95 18.07 10.69
CA TYR A 54 -31.13 17.59 9.57
C TYR A 54 -29.73 18.20 9.68
N LYS A 55 -28.88 17.61 10.51
CA LYS A 55 -27.44 17.88 10.52
C LYS A 55 -26.89 17.49 9.16
N PHE A 56 -26.74 18.48 8.28
CA PHE A 56 -26.00 18.35 7.03
C PHE A 56 -24.58 17.98 7.42
N THR A 57 -24.29 16.68 7.42
CA THR A 57 -22.96 16.17 7.72
C THR A 57 -22.17 16.52 6.47
N ALA A 58 -21.40 17.61 6.52
CA ALA A 58 -20.55 18.01 5.42
C ALA A 58 -19.70 16.80 5.04
N ILE A 59 -20.00 16.19 3.89
CA ILE A 59 -19.24 15.06 3.38
C ILE A 59 -17.86 15.64 3.08
N MET A 60 -16.89 15.35 3.94
CA MET A 60 -15.51 15.72 3.67
C MET A 60 -15.08 15.05 2.36
N SER A 61 -14.85 15.85 1.33
CA SER A 61 -14.27 15.37 0.08
C SER A 61 -12.76 15.27 0.27
N TYR A 62 -12.23 14.07 0.11
CA TYR A 62 -10.79 13.86 -0.04
C TYR A 62 -10.46 13.75 -1.52
N ALA A 63 -9.36 14.37 -1.95
CA ALA A 63 -8.78 14.19 -3.27
C ALA A 63 -7.32 13.76 -3.13
N LEU A 64 -6.84 12.95 -4.07
CA LEU A 64 -5.41 12.63 -4.16
C LEU A 64 -4.59 13.90 -4.48
N PRO A 65 -3.31 13.96 -4.07
CA PRO A 65 -2.45 15.07 -4.45
C PRO A 65 -2.38 15.22 -5.98
N ASN A 66 -2.57 16.46 -6.47
CA ASN A 66 -2.45 16.77 -7.90
C ASN A 66 -0.97 16.88 -8.30
N ARG A 67 -0.33 15.72 -8.53
CA ARG A 67 1.07 15.61 -8.98
C ARG A 67 1.16 14.76 -10.24
N THR A 68 2.10 15.07 -11.14
CA THR A 68 2.32 14.30 -12.37
C THR A 68 2.76 12.85 -12.12
N SER A 69 3.32 12.57 -10.95
CA SER A 69 3.67 11.23 -10.46
C SER A 69 2.46 10.40 -10.03
N ILE A 70 1.25 10.97 -9.96
CA ILE A 70 0.02 10.28 -9.62
C ILE A 70 -0.96 10.36 -10.79
N GLN A 71 -1.46 9.22 -11.22
CA GLN A 71 -2.57 9.12 -12.16
C GLN A 71 -3.75 8.49 -11.45
N SER A 72 -4.94 9.08 -11.58
CA SER A 72 -6.17 8.50 -11.05
C SER A 72 -7.27 8.42 -12.09
N THR A 73 -8.17 7.47 -11.93
CA THR A 73 -9.37 7.37 -12.78
C THR A 73 -10.49 8.25 -12.24
N PRO A 74 -11.39 8.76 -13.11
CA PRO A 74 -12.52 9.56 -12.67
C PRO A 74 -13.42 8.86 -11.63
N ASN A 75 -13.58 7.54 -11.77
CA ASN A 75 -14.43 6.73 -10.88
C ASN A 75 -13.89 6.67 -9.45
N LEU A 76 -12.57 6.79 -9.26
CA LEU A 76 -11.95 6.72 -7.93
C LEU A 76 -12.49 7.79 -6.98
N GLN A 77 -12.73 9.01 -7.47
CA GLN A 77 -13.06 10.17 -6.64
C GLN A 77 -14.35 9.98 -5.82
N ALA A 78 -15.35 9.29 -6.37
CA ALA A 78 -16.61 9.00 -5.69
C ALA A 78 -16.43 8.02 -4.51
N HIS A 79 -15.38 7.21 -4.53
CA HIS A 79 -15.13 6.15 -3.54
C HIS A 79 -14.14 6.55 -2.45
N LEU A 80 -13.21 7.47 -2.71
CA LEU A 80 -12.14 7.80 -1.75
C LEU A 80 -12.67 8.22 -0.37
N ALA A 81 -13.71 9.07 -0.33
CA ALA A 81 -14.26 9.58 0.92
C ALA A 81 -15.10 8.55 1.68
N THR A 82 -15.74 7.61 0.98
CA THR A 82 -16.81 6.77 1.51
C THR A 82 -16.37 5.33 1.74
N LEU A 83 -15.49 4.79 0.89
CA LEU A 83 -15.08 3.39 0.92
C LEU A 83 -14.34 3.06 2.21
N GLU A 84 -14.92 2.13 2.97
CA GLU A 84 -14.24 1.45 4.06
C GLU A 84 -13.48 0.26 3.53
N VAL A 85 -12.31 0.01 4.10
CA VAL A 85 -11.39 -1.05 3.70
C VAL A 85 -10.96 -1.82 4.94
N ASP A 86 -10.72 -3.12 4.75
CA ASP A 86 -10.47 -4.08 5.83
C ASP A 86 -9.18 -4.89 5.63
N GLY A 87 -8.46 -4.69 4.52
CA GLY A 87 -7.14 -5.30 4.33
C GLY A 87 -6.31 -4.67 3.23
N ILE A 88 -5.09 -5.20 3.12
CA ILE A 88 -4.15 -4.97 2.03
C ILE A 88 -3.74 -6.31 1.42
N ALA A 89 -3.61 -6.33 0.10
CA ALA A 89 -3.04 -7.45 -0.63
C ALA A 89 -1.90 -6.98 -1.54
N ILE A 90 -0.82 -7.74 -1.61
CA ILE A 90 0.26 -7.54 -2.58
C ILE A 90 0.24 -8.71 -3.56
N VAL A 91 0.16 -8.40 -4.85
CA VAL A 91 0.04 -9.42 -5.91
C VAL A 91 1.06 -9.14 -7.01
N GLY A 92 1.83 -10.17 -7.37
CA GLY A 92 2.65 -10.18 -8.58
C GLY A 92 1.86 -10.77 -9.75
N THR A 93 1.88 -10.10 -10.90
CA THR A 93 1.34 -10.60 -12.17
C THR A 93 2.45 -10.70 -13.21
N SER A 94 2.57 -11.85 -13.88
CA SER A 94 3.64 -12.12 -14.84
C SER A 94 3.25 -11.69 -16.25
N ASN A 95 4.21 -11.15 -16.99
CA ASN A 95 4.13 -10.97 -18.45
C ASN A 95 4.78 -12.14 -19.22
N GLY A 96 5.11 -13.24 -18.55
CA GLY A 96 5.85 -14.37 -19.10
C GLY A 96 7.35 -14.36 -18.78
N HIS A 97 7.89 -13.24 -18.29
CA HIS A 97 9.31 -13.10 -17.98
C HIS A 97 9.58 -12.73 -16.52
N ILE A 98 8.88 -11.71 -16.01
CA ILE A 98 9.02 -11.24 -14.64
C ILE A 98 7.65 -10.84 -14.08
N TYR A 99 7.57 -10.80 -12.75
CA TYR A 99 6.39 -10.30 -12.06
C TYR A 99 6.40 -8.79 -11.90
N HIS A 100 5.30 -8.16 -12.27
CA HIS A 100 4.95 -6.80 -11.87
C HIS A 100 4.08 -6.83 -10.61
N PHE A 101 4.47 -6.10 -9.56
CA PHE A 101 3.78 -6.10 -8.27
C PHE A 101 2.92 -4.86 -8.07
N ARG A 102 1.73 -5.10 -7.52
CA ARG A 102 0.74 -4.08 -7.17
C ARG A 102 0.25 -4.29 -5.75
N ALA A 103 -0.05 -3.19 -5.06
CA ALA A 103 -0.73 -3.22 -3.76
C ALA A 103 -2.21 -2.90 -3.94
N PHE A 104 -3.08 -3.57 -3.20
CA PHE A 104 -4.53 -3.40 -3.26
C PHE A 104 -5.04 -3.17 -1.84
N ILE A 105 -5.64 -2.00 -1.61
CA ILE A 105 -6.34 -1.71 -0.37
C ILE A 105 -7.79 -2.12 -0.59
N TYR A 106 -8.24 -3.19 0.07
CA TYR A 106 -9.49 -3.86 -0.30
C TYR A 106 -10.57 -3.77 0.79
N ASN A 107 -11.82 -3.92 0.34
CA ASN A 107 -12.96 -4.28 1.16
C ASN A 107 -13.41 -5.67 0.75
N ARG A 108 -13.28 -6.65 1.67
CA ARG A 108 -13.58 -8.04 1.35
C ARG A 108 -15.08 -8.30 1.22
N ALA A 109 -15.90 -7.61 2.01
CA ALA A 109 -17.35 -7.78 1.97
C ALA A 109 -17.98 -7.25 0.67
N LEU A 110 -17.33 -6.29 0.03
CA LEU A 110 -17.81 -5.64 -1.21
C LEU A 110 -17.06 -6.10 -2.47
N ASP A 111 -16.12 -7.05 -2.35
CA ASP A 111 -15.26 -7.52 -3.45
C ASP A 111 -14.65 -6.37 -4.28
N CYS A 112 -14.18 -5.32 -3.60
CA CYS A 112 -13.63 -4.14 -4.26
C CYS A 112 -12.30 -3.70 -3.64
N SER A 113 -11.55 -2.91 -4.39
CA SER A 113 -10.26 -2.39 -3.95
C SER A 113 -9.95 -1.04 -4.59
N VAL A 114 -9.06 -0.31 -3.93
CA VAL A 114 -8.24 0.70 -4.57
C VAL A 114 -6.87 0.10 -4.86
N SER A 115 -6.52 -0.03 -6.14
CA SER A 115 -5.22 -0.53 -6.58
C SER A 115 -4.20 0.59 -6.62
N PHE A 116 -3.00 0.30 -6.12
CA PHE A 116 -1.81 1.14 -6.19
C PHE A 116 -0.80 0.45 -7.12
N ASP A 117 -0.60 1.04 -8.30
CA ASP A 117 0.16 0.46 -9.39
C ASP A 117 1.31 1.38 -9.81
N CYS A 118 2.49 1.11 -9.26
CA CYS A 118 3.70 1.90 -9.49
C CYS A 118 4.42 1.42 -10.75
N ASN A 119 4.44 2.22 -11.81
CA ASN A 119 5.07 1.89 -13.08
C ASN A 119 6.20 2.88 -13.43
N PRO A 120 7.27 2.44 -14.10
CA PRO A 120 8.23 3.35 -14.73
C PRO A 120 7.56 4.14 -15.87
N THR A 121 8.05 5.34 -16.14
CA THR A 121 7.56 6.21 -17.21
C THR A 121 8.41 6.07 -18.48
N TYR A 122 8.36 4.92 -19.15
CA TYR A 122 9.24 4.58 -20.29
C TYR A 122 9.30 5.62 -21.42
N GLU A 123 8.24 6.43 -21.60
CA GLU A 123 8.15 7.46 -22.64
C GLU A 123 8.57 8.87 -22.16
N ALA A 124 8.91 9.03 -20.89
CA ALA A 124 9.33 10.30 -20.31
C ALA A 124 10.84 10.50 -20.39
N LEU A 125 11.29 11.74 -20.15
CA LEU A 125 12.71 12.12 -20.11
C LEU A 125 13.51 11.32 -19.06
N ASP A 126 12.86 10.93 -17.95
CA ASP A 126 13.42 10.05 -16.94
C ASP A 126 12.61 8.75 -16.90
N PRO A 127 13.05 7.70 -17.64
CA PRO A 127 12.26 6.47 -17.79
C PRO A 127 12.14 5.68 -16.49
N ASP A 128 13.08 5.85 -15.56
CA ASP A 128 13.06 5.20 -14.24
C ASP A 128 12.21 5.96 -13.22
N ARG A 129 11.69 7.15 -13.56
CA ARG A 129 10.79 7.85 -12.64
C ARG A 129 9.47 7.11 -12.54
N ALA A 130 8.98 6.95 -11.31
CA ALA A 130 7.69 6.31 -11.09
C ALA A 130 6.52 7.22 -11.45
N ARG A 131 5.48 6.58 -11.99
CA ARG A 131 4.13 7.07 -12.03
C ARG A 131 3.21 6.04 -11.39
N VAL A 132 2.51 6.44 -10.34
CA VAL A 132 1.60 5.58 -9.60
C VAL A 132 0.19 5.77 -10.16
N ALA A 133 -0.35 4.73 -10.76
CA ALA A 133 -1.77 4.66 -11.10
C ALA A 133 -2.56 4.22 -9.86
N VAL A 134 -3.54 5.02 -9.47
CA VAL A 134 -4.47 4.75 -8.38
C VAL A 134 -5.86 4.61 -8.97
N ASP A 135 -6.50 3.46 -8.74
CA ASP A 135 -7.76 3.14 -9.41
C ASP A 135 -8.69 2.33 -8.53
N PHE A 136 -10.00 2.54 -8.67
CA PHE A 136 -11.03 1.76 -8.01
C PHE A 136 -11.47 0.61 -8.92
N LYS A 137 -11.39 -0.63 -8.42
CA LYS A 137 -11.67 -1.84 -9.19
C LYS A 137 -12.37 -2.88 -8.34
N THR A 138 -13.14 -3.76 -9.00
CA THR A 138 -13.48 -5.06 -8.40
C THR A 138 -12.18 -5.80 -8.07
N TYR A 139 -12.09 -6.34 -6.87
CA TYR A 139 -10.91 -7.07 -6.44
C TYR A 139 -11.08 -8.56 -6.78
N LEU A 140 -10.51 -8.96 -7.91
CA LEU A 140 -10.42 -10.38 -8.25
C LEU A 140 -9.34 -11.02 -7.38
N TRP A 141 -9.76 -11.80 -6.39
CA TRP A 141 -8.90 -12.57 -5.50
C TRP A 141 -7.96 -13.46 -6.29
N ALA A 142 -6.72 -12.98 -6.48
CA ALA A 142 -5.73 -13.64 -7.31
C ALA A 142 -5.26 -14.93 -6.63
N LYS A 143 -5.59 -16.07 -7.25
CA LYS A 143 -5.07 -17.36 -6.82
C LYS A 143 -3.75 -17.64 -7.53
N SER A 144 -2.78 -18.18 -6.79
CA SER A 144 -1.61 -18.79 -7.41
C SER A 144 -2.10 -19.93 -8.31
N GLN A 145 -1.69 -19.93 -9.58
CA GLN A 145 -2.06 -20.99 -10.51
C GLN A 145 -0.84 -21.87 -10.75
N ASN A 146 -1.03 -23.18 -10.73
CA ASN A 146 0.02 -24.10 -11.13
C ASN A 146 0.25 -23.96 -12.64
N THR A 147 1.50 -23.80 -13.03
CA THR A 147 1.92 -23.84 -14.44
C THR A 147 2.78 -25.07 -14.68
N SER A 148 2.95 -25.41 -15.96
CA SER A 148 3.86 -26.49 -16.36
C SER A 148 5.28 -26.19 -15.89
N PRO A 149 6.11 -27.23 -15.60
CA PRO A 149 7.50 -27.03 -15.25
C PRO A 149 8.22 -26.12 -16.27
N GLY A 150 8.94 -25.11 -15.77
CA GLY A 150 9.63 -24.13 -16.62
C GLY A 150 8.79 -22.93 -17.07
N GLN A 151 7.50 -22.86 -16.72
CA GLN A 151 6.66 -21.68 -16.97
C GLN A 151 6.44 -20.87 -15.70
N ILE A 152 6.44 -19.55 -15.85
CA ILE A 152 6.15 -18.61 -14.76
C ILE A 152 4.63 -18.52 -14.58
N PRO A 153 4.08 -18.80 -13.38
CA PRO A 153 2.67 -18.60 -13.10
C PRO A 153 2.20 -17.19 -13.47
N PRO A 154 0.99 -17.03 -14.04
CA PRO A 154 0.45 -15.71 -14.38
C PRO A 154 0.28 -14.81 -13.15
N SER A 155 0.14 -15.40 -11.97
CA SER A 155 0.10 -14.69 -10.69
C SER A 155 0.88 -15.43 -9.61
N THR A 156 1.48 -14.69 -8.69
CA THR A 156 2.08 -15.23 -7.46
C THR A 156 1.05 -15.72 -6.44
N GLY A 157 -0.23 -15.44 -6.68
CA GLY A 157 -1.23 -15.35 -5.63
C GLY A 157 -1.02 -14.09 -4.78
N ALA A 158 -2.01 -13.79 -3.93
CA ALA A 158 -1.93 -12.64 -3.02
C ALA A 158 -1.18 -12.98 -1.73
N PHE A 159 -0.30 -12.08 -1.30
CA PHE A 159 0.03 -11.95 0.12
C PHE A 159 -1.00 -11.01 0.76
N GLU A 160 -1.85 -11.52 1.64
CA GLU A 160 -2.98 -10.79 2.21
C GLU A 160 -2.80 -10.55 3.69
N VAL A 161 -3.14 -9.34 4.13
CA VAL A 161 -3.11 -8.96 5.53
C VAL A 161 -4.36 -8.15 5.86
N LYS A 162 -5.04 -8.56 6.92
CA LYS A 162 -6.18 -7.82 7.47
C LYS A 162 -5.69 -6.58 8.22
N LEU A 163 -6.39 -5.46 8.07
CA LEU A 163 -6.16 -4.29 8.91
C LEU A 163 -6.56 -4.61 10.36
N GLN A 164 -5.87 -4.00 11.32
CA GLN A 164 -6.21 -4.12 12.75
C GLN A 164 -7.63 -3.57 13.01
N THR A 165 -7.96 -2.46 12.36
CA THR A 165 -9.28 -1.83 12.40
C THR A 165 -9.66 -1.39 11.00
N SER A 166 -10.89 -1.68 10.57
CA SER A 166 -11.42 -1.17 9.31
C SER A 166 -11.38 0.36 9.30
N THR A 167 -11.02 0.93 8.15
CA THR A 167 -10.80 2.38 8.05
C THR A 167 -11.26 2.92 6.70
N LYS A 168 -11.35 4.23 6.54
CA LYS A 168 -11.64 4.85 5.25
C LYS A 168 -10.38 4.83 4.38
N VAL A 169 -10.54 4.48 3.10
CA VAL A 169 -9.42 4.38 2.16
C VAL A 169 -8.64 5.69 2.02
N TRP A 170 -9.31 6.85 2.10
CA TRP A 170 -8.63 8.14 2.05
C TRP A 170 -7.59 8.33 3.15
N LYS A 171 -7.77 7.73 4.34
CA LYS A 171 -6.79 7.84 5.44
C LYS A 171 -5.47 7.15 5.06
N ILE A 172 -5.57 5.99 4.40
CA ILE A 172 -4.42 5.28 3.85
C ILE A 172 -3.79 6.08 2.72
N CYS A 173 -4.57 6.56 1.76
CA CYS A 173 -4.06 7.42 0.67
C CYS A 173 -3.36 8.68 1.20
N ASN A 174 -3.90 9.29 2.27
CA ASN A 174 -3.29 10.46 2.88
C ASN A 174 -1.91 10.14 3.46
N VAL A 175 -1.76 9.03 4.18
CA VAL A 175 -0.45 8.62 4.70
C VAL A 175 0.52 8.32 3.56
N VAL A 176 0.12 7.48 2.61
CA VAL A 176 0.99 7.01 1.52
C VAL A 176 1.42 8.16 0.61
N PHE A 177 0.48 9.02 0.18
CA PHE A 177 0.76 10.03 -0.84
C PHE A 177 0.97 11.46 -0.29
N ASN A 178 0.24 11.90 0.74
CA ASN A 178 0.46 13.26 1.28
C ASN A 178 1.61 13.28 2.28
N THR A 179 1.63 12.36 3.25
CA THR A 179 2.61 12.36 4.34
C THR A 179 3.96 11.80 3.89
N LEU A 180 3.96 10.62 3.27
CA LEU A 180 5.18 9.88 2.94
C LEU A 180 5.63 10.03 1.48
N LYS A 181 4.79 10.65 0.64
CA LYS A 181 5.05 10.92 -0.79
C LYS A 181 5.56 9.70 -1.55
N ARG A 182 4.96 8.52 -1.35
CA ARG A 182 5.42 7.26 -1.96
C ARG A 182 5.29 7.20 -3.48
N ASP A 183 4.65 8.16 -4.12
CA ASP A 183 4.70 8.38 -5.58
C ASP A 183 6.03 8.97 -6.07
N GLN A 184 6.88 9.52 -5.19
CA GLN A 184 8.22 10.00 -5.52
C GLN A 184 9.25 8.86 -5.44
N TYR A 185 9.09 7.88 -6.33
CA TYR A 185 9.98 6.71 -6.42
C TYR A 185 10.72 6.69 -7.75
N ARG A 186 11.95 6.19 -7.75
CA ARG A 186 12.76 5.95 -8.94
C ARG A 186 13.18 4.49 -8.97
N PHE A 187 12.86 3.81 -10.06
CA PHE A 187 13.23 2.43 -10.33
C PHE A 187 14.74 2.28 -10.55
N ASN A 188 15.23 1.06 -10.40
CA ASN A 188 16.60 0.69 -10.75
C ASN A 188 16.56 -0.15 -12.03
N GLY A 189 16.77 0.50 -13.18
CA GLY A 189 16.67 -0.15 -14.49
C GLY A 189 15.27 -0.70 -14.76
N GLY A 190 14.23 0.08 -14.46
CA GLY A 190 12.83 -0.33 -14.58
C GLY A 190 12.34 -1.35 -13.54
N MET A 191 13.22 -1.82 -12.65
CA MET A 191 12.90 -2.82 -11.62
C MET A 191 12.70 -2.18 -10.23
N GLY A 192 11.90 -2.85 -9.39
CA GLY A 192 11.69 -2.46 -7.99
C GLY A 192 10.25 -2.20 -7.57
N CYS A 193 9.24 -2.55 -8.38
CA CYS A 193 7.83 -2.44 -7.97
C CYS A 193 7.50 -3.30 -6.74
N ARG A 194 8.17 -4.45 -6.57
CA ARG A 194 8.03 -5.28 -5.36
C ARG A 194 8.61 -4.63 -4.11
N HIS A 195 9.78 -4.00 -4.23
CA HIS A 195 10.38 -3.21 -3.15
C HIS A 195 9.45 -2.06 -2.75
N TRP A 196 8.91 -1.35 -3.73
CA TRP A 196 7.93 -0.29 -3.49
C TRP A 196 6.68 -0.77 -2.72
N CYS A 197 6.11 -1.93 -3.11
CA CYS A 197 4.98 -2.53 -2.38
C CYS A 197 5.37 -2.93 -0.94
N ALA A 198 6.57 -3.46 -0.74
CA ALA A 198 7.09 -3.81 0.58
C ALA A 198 7.20 -2.58 1.50
N ILE A 199 7.64 -1.44 0.95
CA ILE A 199 7.73 -0.18 1.68
C ILE A 199 6.34 0.33 2.08
N ILE A 200 5.34 0.28 1.19
CA ILE A 200 3.96 0.61 1.55
C ILE A 200 3.47 -0.27 2.70
N LEU A 201 3.71 -1.58 2.65
CA LEU A 201 3.31 -2.48 3.72
C LEU A 201 4.00 -2.14 5.05
N GLY A 202 5.29 -1.82 5.01
CA GLY A 202 6.06 -1.39 6.17
C GLY A 202 5.58 -0.06 6.74
N ASP A 203 5.21 0.90 5.89
CA ASP A 203 4.60 2.16 6.34
C ASP A 203 3.26 1.89 7.04
N LEU A 204 2.41 1.03 6.46
CA LEU A 204 1.14 0.67 7.08
C LEU A 204 1.34 -0.04 8.43
N GLU A 205 2.39 -0.83 8.58
CA GLU A 205 2.76 -1.46 9.85
C GLU A 205 3.20 -0.41 10.88
N VAL A 206 4.09 0.52 10.50
CA VAL A 206 4.59 1.60 11.37
C VAL A 206 3.46 2.52 11.84
N TYR A 207 2.50 2.83 10.96
CA TYR A 207 1.33 3.65 11.28
C TYR A 207 0.21 2.83 11.97
N GLY A 208 0.43 1.55 12.25
CA GLY A 208 -0.50 0.71 13.02
C GLY A 208 -1.75 0.26 12.26
N TYR A 209 -1.78 0.35 10.93
CA TYR A 209 -2.88 -0.16 10.12
C TYR A 209 -2.88 -1.68 10.05
N VAL A 210 -1.71 -2.31 9.96
CA VAL A 210 -1.54 -3.78 9.96
C VAL A 210 -0.80 -4.23 11.23
N PRO A 211 -0.91 -5.51 11.64
CA PRO A 211 -0.21 -6.02 12.82
C PRO A 211 1.32 -5.93 12.70
N ARG A 212 2.00 -5.85 13.85
CA ARG A 212 3.46 -5.96 13.89
C ARG A 212 3.95 -7.35 13.45
N GLY A 213 5.10 -7.39 12.81
CA GLY A 213 5.68 -8.58 12.18
C GLY A 213 5.15 -8.85 10.76
N THR A 214 4.29 -7.98 10.22
CA THR A 214 3.70 -8.17 8.88
C THR A 214 4.77 -8.10 7.79
N THR A 215 5.70 -7.15 7.86
CA THR A 215 6.83 -7.04 6.93
C THR A 215 7.71 -8.30 6.94
N VAL A 216 8.00 -8.85 8.11
CA VAL A 216 8.77 -10.10 8.27
C VAL A 216 8.02 -11.29 7.64
N GLN A 217 6.70 -11.36 7.82
CA GLN A 217 5.87 -12.39 7.17
C GLN A 217 5.88 -12.25 5.64
N PHE A 218 5.88 -11.02 5.14
CA PHE A 218 5.98 -10.78 3.70
C PHE A 218 7.33 -11.24 3.13
N GLU A 219 8.43 -11.00 3.84
CA GLU A 219 9.76 -11.50 3.45
C GLU A 219 9.82 -13.03 3.43
N ALA A 220 9.23 -13.69 4.43
CA ALA A 220 9.12 -15.14 4.45
C ALA A 220 8.30 -15.67 3.27
N TRP A 221 7.20 -14.99 2.93
CA TRP A 221 6.39 -15.32 1.75
C TRP A 221 7.18 -15.14 0.44
N GLU A 222 7.95 -14.07 0.30
CA GLU A 222 8.81 -13.85 -0.87
C GLU A 222 9.88 -14.93 -1.02
N GLN A 223 10.49 -15.36 0.09
CA GLN A 223 11.45 -16.47 0.07
C GLN A 223 10.78 -17.77 -0.36
N ALA A 224 9.58 -18.06 0.14
CA ALA A 224 8.81 -19.23 -0.27
C ALA A 224 8.48 -19.18 -1.77
N LYS A 225 8.04 -18.02 -2.28
CA LYS A 225 7.75 -17.84 -3.70
C LYS A 225 9.00 -17.95 -4.57
N CYS A 226 10.12 -17.40 -4.14
CA CYS A 226 11.40 -17.56 -4.85
C CYS A 226 11.81 -19.03 -4.98
N ARG A 227 11.58 -19.85 -3.93
CA ARG A 227 11.82 -21.31 -3.99
C ARG A 227 10.83 -22.04 -4.91
N GLU A 228 9.58 -21.58 -4.97
CA GLU A 228 8.52 -22.16 -5.80
C GLU A 228 8.76 -21.94 -7.29
N VAL A 229 9.09 -20.70 -7.71
CA VAL A 229 9.15 -20.33 -9.14
C VAL A 229 10.58 -20.09 -9.66
N GLY A 230 11.57 -20.08 -8.77
CA GLY A 230 12.98 -19.87 -9.11
C GLY A 230 13.39 -18.40 -9.19
N VAL A 231 14.70 -18.16 -9.02
CA VAL A 231 15.30 -16.82 -8.93
C VAL A 231 15.15 -16.01 -10.23
N ALA A 232 15.14 -16.68 -11.39
CA ALA A 232 15.00 -16.02 -12.69
C ALA A 232 13.62 -15.33 -12.85
N ALA A 233 12.56 -15.94 -12.33
CA ALA A 233 11.21 -15.40 -12.37
C ALA A 233 10.90 -14.48 -11.18
N PHE A 234 11.50 -14.77 -10.03
CA PHE A 234 11.29 -14.07 -8.78
C PHE A 234 12.65 -13.75 -8.13
N ILE A 235 13.25 -12.65 -8.58
CA ILE A 235 14.57 -12.19 -8.12
C ILE A 235 14.53 -11.98 -6.61
N HIS A 236 15.46 -12.57 -5.86
CA HIS A 236 15.62 -12.38 -4.41
C HIS A 236 17.12 -12.24 -4.07
N PRO A 237 17.56 -11.21 -3.30
CA PRO A 237 16.76 -10.18 -2.63
C PRO A 237 16.03 -9.24 -3.60
N ARG A 238 15.14 -8.38 -3.08
CA ARG A 238 14.39 -7.42 -3.89
C ARG A 238 15.36 -6.50 -4.63
N VAL A 239 15.10 -6.20 -5.90
CA VAL A 239 15.76 -5.07 -6.55
C VAL A 239 15.19 -3.78 -5.94
N GLU A 240 16.06 -2.96 -5.39
CA GLU A 240 15.69 -1.71 -4.73
C GLU A 240 15.80 -0.54 -5.71
N GLY A 241 14.80 0.32 -5.69
CA GLY A 241 14.88 1.68 -6.22
C GLY A 241 15.07 2.69 -5.10
N ALA A 242 14.91 3.96 -5.40
CA ALA A 242 15.13 5.05 -4.44
C ALA A 242 13.93 5.99 -4.36
N PHE A 243 13.58 6.42 -3.16
CA PHE A 243 12.64 7.53 -2.96
C PHE A 243 13.39 8.86 -3.03
N TYR A 244 12.74 9.88 -3.58
CA TYR A 244 13.27 11.24 -3.68
C TYR A 244 12.27 12.24 -3.09
N ASN A 245 12.73 13.47 -2.83
CA ASN A 245 11.95 14.55 -2.24
C ASN A 245 11.54 15.60 -3.27
#